data_AF-A0A953W8D7-F1
#
_entry.id   AF-A0A953W8D7-F1
#
_cell.length_a   1.000
_cell.length_b   1.000
_cell.length_c   1.000
_cell.angle_alpha   90.00
_cell.angle_beta   90.00
_cell.angle_gamma   90.00
#
_symmetry.space_group_name_H-M   'P 1'
#
loop_
_entity.id
_entity.type
_entity.pdbx_description
1 polymer ?
#
loop_
_entity_poly.entity_id
_entity_poly.type
_entity_poly.pdbx_seq_one_letter_code
_entity_poly.pdbx_strand_id
1 'polypeptide(L)'
;MSKLLGLARTRAEDVARMVADLESGLASAVASLNSLDRAAAHEQSMDLSQLPAAFDAGRYLDGVAARRSALEATAETLRGEIAAAKDQLGDLFAETKKLEHLLAVTRRAEKRRRSRNELADLDEAARARAWAGRV
;
A
#
# COMPACT_ATOMS: atom_id res chain seq x y z
N MET A 1 -9.64 17.87 -12.06
CA MET A 1 -8.27 17.31 -11.92
C MET A 1 -7.80 17.22 -10.46
N SER A 2 -7.89 18.29 -9.65
CA SER A 2 -7.50 18.23 -8.22
C SER A 2 -8.24 17.15 -7.40
N LYS A 3 -9.55 16.98 -7.62
CA LYS A 3 -10.36 15.93 -6.96
C LYS A 3 -9.92 14.50 -7.29
N LEU A 4 -9.51 14.25 -8.54
CA LEU A 4 -9.02 12.93 -8.97
C LEU A 4 -7.67 12.59 -8.34
N LEU A 5 -6.78 13.58 -8.24
CA LEU A 5 -5.50 13.41 -7.55
C LEU A 5 -5.70 13.13 -6.05
N GLY A 6 -6.64 13.82 -5.41
CA GLY A 6 -7.01 13.56 -4.01
C GLY A 6 -7.50 12.12 -3.82
N LEU A 7 -8.44 11.66 -4.66
CA LEU A 7 -8.96 10.30 -4.60
C LEU A 7 -7.85 9.24 -4.84
N ALA A 8 -6.96 9.46 -5.81
CA ALA A 8 -5.86 8.55 -6.10
C ALA A 8 -4.90 8.42 -4.90
N ARG A 9 -4.59 9.53 -4.21
CA ARG A 9 -3.77 9.52 -3.00
C ARG A 9 -4.45 8.78 -1.85
N THR A 10 -5.73 9.04 -1.60
CA THR A 10 -6.48 8.32 -0.55
C THR A 10 -6.49 6.82 -0.82
N ARG A 11 -6.72 6.39 -2.07
CA ARG A 11 -6.64 4.96 -2.43
C ARG A 11 -5.24 4.37 -2.18
N ALA A 12 -4.19 5.10 -2.53
CA ALA A 12 -2.82 4.64 -2.26
C ALA A 12 -2.55 4.51 -0.75
N GLU A 13 -3.03 5.46 0.06
CA GLU A 13 -2.94 5.39 1.52
C GLU A 13 -3.72 4.22 2.11
N ASP A 14 -4.92 3.95 1.60
CA ASP A 14 -5.74 2.81 2.04
C ASP A 14 -5.07 1.47 1.72
N VAL A 15 -4.51 1.31 0.51
CA VAL A 15 -3.75 0.11 0.13
C VAL A 15 -2.47 -0.01 0.95
N ALA A 16 -1.78 1.09 1.24
CA ALA A 16 -0.59 1.07 2.09
C ALA A 16 -0.92 0.62 3.53
N ARG A 17 -2.07 1.04 4.09
CA ARG A 17 -2.55 0.54 5.38
C ARG A 17 -2.87 -0.96 5.32
N MET A 18 -3.54 -1.40 4.26
CA MET A 18 -3.83 -2.83 4.04
C MET A 18 -2.55 -3.68 3.98
N VAL A 19 -1.49 -3.20 3.30
CA VAL A 19 -0.18 -3.88 3.28
C VAL A 19 0.38 -4.01 4.69
N ALA A 20 0.34 -2.94 5.50
CA ALA A 20 0.84 -2.98 6.87
C ALA A 20 0.05 -3.96 7.76
N ASP A 21 -1.27 -4.03 7.59
CA ASP A 21 -2.13 -4.97 8.32
C ASP A 21 -1.82 -6.42 7.94
N LEU A 22 -1.62 -6.70 6.64
CA LEU A 22 -1.22 -8.02 6.15
C LEU A 22 0.17 -8.43 6.64
N GLU A 23 1.14 -7.51 6.64
CA GLU A 23 2.49 -7.75 7.17
C GLU A 23 2.47 -8.04 8.68
N SER A 24 1.62 -7.35 9.44
CA SER A 24 1.37 -7.63 10.85
C SER A 24 0.77 -9.03 11.06
N GLY A 25 -0.21 -9.40 10.23
CA GLY A 25 -0.81 -10.74 10.22
C GLY A 25 0.23 -11.83 9.95
N LEU A 26 1.10 -11.62 8.95
CA LEU A 26 2.18 -12.54 8.61
C LEU A 26 3.18 -12.70 9.76
N ALA A 27 3.58 -11.59 10.39
CA ALA A 27 4.47 -11.63 11.54
C ALA A 27 3.87 -12.44 12.71
N SER A 28 2.56 -12.28 12.94
CA SER A 28 1.83 -13.06 13.96
C SER A 28 1.77 -14.56 13.65
N ALA A 29 1.51 -14.92 12.38
CA ALA A 29 1.50 -16.31 11.94
C ALA A 29 2.89 -16.97 12.09
N VAL A 30 3.95 -16.26 11.71
CA VAL A 30 5.34 -16.73 11.87
C VAL A 30 5.72 -16.86 13.35
N ALA A 31 5.32 -15.91 14.20
CA ALA A 31 5.54 -16.01 15.64
C ALA A 31 4.83 -17.23 16.25
N SER A 32 3.61 -17.51 15.77
CA SER A 32 2.83 -18.69 16.19
C SER A 32 3.49 -20.00 15.77
N LEU A 33 4.03 -20.08 14.55
CA LEU A 33 4.83 -21.22 14.09
C LEU A 33 6.06 -21.45 14.97
N ASN A 34 6.84 -20.40 15.24
CA ASN A 34 8.02 -20.48 16.11
C ASN A 34 7.67 -20.89 17.55
N SER A 35 6.48 -20.50 18.04
CA SER A 35 5.99 -20.93 19.35
C SER A 35 5.62 -22.41 19.34
N LEU A 36 4.93 -22.87 18.29
CA LEU A 36 4.52 -24.26 18.11
C LEU A 36 5.73 -25.19 17.97
N ASP A 37 6.75 -24.80 17.18
CA ASP A 37 7.98 -25.58 17.00
C ASP A 37 8.75 -25.72 18.32
N ARG A 38 8.81 -24.64 19.13
CA ARG A 38 9.42 -24.69 20.47
C ARG A 38 8.67 -25.61 21.43
N ALA A 39 7.34 -25.56 21.42
CA ALA A 39 6.51 -26.45 22.23
C ALA A 39 6.71 -27.92 21.83
N ALA A 40 6.67 -28.21 20.51
CA ALA A 40 6.89 -29.54 19.98
C ALA A 40 8.28 -30.08 20.36
N ALA A 41 9.33 -29.27 20.24
CA ALA A 41 10.68 -29.66 20.62
C ALA A 41 10.82 -29.91 22.13
N HIS A 42 10.20 -29.08 22.97
CA HIS A 42 10.18 -29.28 24.41
C HIS A 42 9.53 -30.62 24.78
N GLU A 43 8.39 -30.94 24.18
CA GLU A 43 7.66 -32.17 24.46
C GLU A 43 8.37 -33.42 23.92
N GLN A 44 9.04 -33.34 22.77
CA GLN A 44 9.91 -34.41 22.27
C GLN A 44 11.11 -34.69 23.17
N SER A 45 11.55 -33.69 23.95
CA SER A 45 12.65 -33.83 24.91
C SER A 45 12.21 -34.36 26.28
N MET A 46 10.90 -34.48 26.53
CA MET A 46 10.38 -35.02 27.79
C MET A 46 10.55 -36.53 27.85
N ASP A 47 10.90 -37.03 29.03
CA ASP A 47 10.93 -38.47 29.29
C ASP A 47 9.51 -39.03 29.24
N LEU A 48 9.25 -39.90 28.26
CA LEU A 48 7.95 -40.51 28.02
C LEU A 48 7.47 -41.35 29.21
N SER A 49 8.37 -41.77 30.11
CA SER A 49 8.02 -42.50 31.34
C SER A 49 7.32 -41.63 32.40
N GLN A 50 7.40 -40.30 32.28
CA GLN A 50 6.73 -39.34 33.17
C GLN A 50 5.33 -38.94 32.67
N LEU A 51 4.94 -39.39 31.47
CA LEU A 51 3.64 -39.04 30.90
C LEU A 51 2.52 -39.89 31.53
N PRO A 52 1.33 -39.31 31.76
CA PRO A 52 0.17 -40.06 32.23
C PRO A 52 -0.18 -41.19 31.27
N ALA A 53 -0.60 -42.34 31.78
CA ALA A 53 -0.99 -43.51 30.97
C ALA A 53 -2.14 -43.24 29.97
N ALA A 54 -2.89 -42.15 30.15
CA ALA A 54 -3.96 -41.70 29.24
C ALA A 54 -3.50 -40.70 28.16
N PHE A 55 -2.22 -40.30 28.15
CA PHE A 55 -1.68 -39.38 27.16
C PHE A 55 -1.37 -40.12 25.85
N ASP A 56 -2.09 -39.76 24.80
CA ASP A 56 -1.84 -40.26 23.44
C ASP A 56 -0.89 -39.32 22.70
N ALA A 57 0.40 -39.60 22.80
CA ALA A 57 1.47 -38.82 22.17
C ALA A 57 1.32 -38.78 20.63
N GLY A 58 0.81 -39.84 20.01
CA GLY A 58 0.62 -39.89 18.55
C GLY A 58 -0.44 -38.89 18.10
N ARG A 59 -1.62 -38.93 18.75
CA ARG A 59 -2.70 -37.98 18.47
C ARG A 59 -2.32 -36.53 18.73
N TYR A 60 -1.51 -36.29 19.76
CA TYR A 60 -0.99 -34.96 20.03
C TYR A 60 -0.08 -34.46 18.89
N LEU A 61 0.90 -35.26 18.47
CA LEU A 61 1.84 -34.91 17.40
C LEU A 61 1.13 -34.68 16.06
N ASP A 62 0.11 -35.50 15.75
CA ASP A 62 -0.72 -35.30 14.56
C ASP A 62 -1.47 -33.96 14.61
N GLY A 63 -2.00 -33.58 15.78
CA GLY A 63 -2.65 -32.29 15.98
C GLY A 63 -1.69 -31.10 15.81
N VAL A 64 -0.46 -31.22 16.31
CA VAL A 64 0.60 -30.22 16.13
C VAL A 64 0.98 -30.11 14.65
N ALA A 65 1.17 -31.23 13.95
CA ALA A 65 1.50 -31.24 12.53
C ALA A 65 0.40 -30.60 11.67
N ALA A 66 -0.87 -30.91 11.94
CA ALA A 66 -2.01 -30.30 11.26
C ALA A 66 -2.06 -28.78 11.49
N ARG A 67 -1.86 -28.34 12.74
CA ARG A 67 -1.87 -26.91 13.09
C ARG A 67 -0.70 -26.15 12.45
N ARG A 68 0.48 -26.78 12.39
CA ARG A 68 1.65 -26.24 11.69
C ARG A 68 1.36 -26.06 10.20
N SER A 69 0.85 -27.10 9.54
CA SER A 69 0.49 -27.04 8.12
C SER A 69 -0.52 -25.94 7.82
N ALA A 70 -1.53 -25.77 8.68
CA ALA A 70 -2.52 -24.70 8.53
C ALA A 70 -1.90 -23.29 8.68
N LEU A 71 -0.97 -23.11 9.63
CA LEU A 71 -0.26 -21.84 9.82
C LEU A 71 0.71 -21.54 8.67
N GLU A 72 1.42 -22.54 8.16
CA GLU A 72 2.29 -22.42 6.98
C GLU A 72 1.48 -22.02 5.74
N ALA A 73 0.34 -22.67 5.50
CA ALA A 73 -0.58 -22.30 4.42
C ALA A 73 -1.10 -20.87 4.58
N THR A 74 -1.47 -20.47 5.80
CA THR A 74 -1.92 -19.10 6.10
C THR A 74 -0.82 -18.08 5.82
N ALA A 75 0.40 -18.36 6.26
CA ALA A 75 1.55 -17.48 6.01
C ALA A 75 1.84 -17.33 4.51
N GLU A 76 1.71 -18.41 3.74
CA GLU A 76 1.92 -18.36 2.30
C GLU A 76 0.84 -17.55 1.58
N THR A 77 -0.43 -17.72 1.95
CA THR A 77 -1.53 -16.88 1.44
C THR A 77 -1.26 -15.40 1.73
N LEU A 78 -0.89 -15.07 2.97
CA LEU A 78 -0.57 -13.68 3.35
C LEU A 78 0.59 -13.10 2.54
N ARG A 79 1.64 -13.90 2.24
CA ARG A 79 2.74 -13.45 1.36
C ARG A 79 2.25 -13.13 -0.05
N GLY A 80 1.38 -13.97 -0.60
CA GLY A 80 0.77 -13.73 -1.91
C GLY A 80 -0.09 -12.47 -1.92
N GLU A 81 -0.91 -12.26 -0.90
CA GLU A 81 -1.74 -11.06 -0.75
C GLU A 81 -0.90 -9.79 -0.58
N ILE A 82 0.19 -9.84 0.20
CA ILE A 82 1.14 -8.73 0.35
C ILE A 82 1.77 -8.37 -1.00
N ALA A 83 2.21 -9.37 -1.77
CA ALA A 83 2.81 -9.13 -3.08
C ALA A 83 1.81 -8.44 -4.02
N ALA A 84 0.60 -8.98 -4.14
CA ALA A 84 -0.46 -8.39 -4.96
C ALA A 84 -0.83 -6.95 -4.52
N ALA A 85 -0.92 -6.71 -3.21
CA ALA A 85 -1.21 -5.38 -2.67
C ALA A 85 -0.08 -4.37 -2.94
N LYS A 86 1.19 -4.81 -2.89
CA LYS A 86 2.35 -3.97 -3.23
C LYS A 86 2.39 -3.63 -4.72
N ASP A 87 2.06 -4.57 -5.59
CA ASP A 87 1.95 -4.32 -7.03
C ASP A 87 0.85 -3.29 -7.31
N GLN A 88 -0.34 -3.47 -6.71
CA GLN A 88 -1.44 -2.52 -6.81
C GLN A 88 -1.05 -1.13 -6.30
N LEU A 89 -0.30 -1.05 -5.21
CA LEU A 89 0.21 0.21 -4.68
C LEU A 89 1.16 0.89 -5.68
N GLY A 90 2.03 0.12 -6.34
CA GLY A 90 2.90 0.59 -7.40
C GLY A 90 2.13 1.23 -8.56
N ASP A 91 1.07 0.58 -9.02
CA ASP A 91 0.19 1.10 -10.08
C ASP A 91 -0.50 2.41 -9.67
N LEU A 92 -1.00 2.48 -8.44
CA LEU A 92 -1.63 3.70 -7.90
C LEU A 92 -0.63 4.86 -7.79
N PHE A 93 0.62 4.59 -7.44
CA PHE A 93 1.67 5.60 -7.44
C PHE A 93 1.98 6.10 -8.85
N ALA A 94 2.09 5.19 -9.82
CA ALA A 94 2.32 5.57 -11.22
C ALA A 94 1.17 6.45 -11.75
N GLU A 95 -0.08 6.09 -11.46
CA GLU A 95 -1.24 6.88 -11.85
C GLU A 95 -1.26 8.26 -11.18
N THR A 96 -0.95 8.31 -9.88
CA THR A 96 -0.83 9.58 -9.15
C THR A 96 0.20 10.50 -9.81
N LYS A 97 1.36 9.97 -10.21
CA LYS A 97 2.41 10.75 -10.89
C LYS A 97 1.98 11.25 -12.26
N LYS A 98 1.23 10.45 -13.03
CA LYS A 98 0.65 10.90 -14.30
C LYS A 98 -0.31 12.08 -14.07
N LEU A 99 -1.19 11.98 -13.08
CA LEU A 99 -2.12 13.06 -12.73
C LEU A 99 -1.41 14.33 -12.26
N GLU A 100 -0.35 14.20 -11.46
CA GLU A 100 0.49 15.33 -11.03
C GLU A 100 1.14 16.03 -12.23
N HIS A 101 1.69 15.25 -13.16
CA HIS A 101 2.29 15.79 -14.38
C HIS A 101 1.26 16.54 -15.23
N LEU A 102 0.10 15.94 -15.50
CA LEU A 102 -0.97 16.58 -16.27
C LEU A 102 -1.43 17.87 -15.61
N LEU A 103 -1.60 17.90 -14.28
CA LEU A 103 -1.95 19.11 -13.55
C LEU A 103 -0.90 20.21 -13.72
N ALA A 104 0.40 19.86 -13.67
CA ALA A 104 1.48 20.81 -13.87
C ALA A 104 1.50 21.38 -15.30
N VAL A 105 1.27 20.53 -16.31
CA VAL A 105 1.17 20.96 -17.71
C VAL A 105 0.00 21.92 -17.91
N THR A 106 -1.18 21.58 -17.38
CA THR A 106 -2.38 22.43 -17.47
C THR A 106 -2.17 23.78 -16.80
N ARG A 107 -1.58 23.82 -15.59
CA ARG A 107 -1.25 25.07 -14.89
C ARG A 107 -0.28 25.95 -15.69
N ARG A 108 0.73 25.35 -16.31
CA ARG A 108 1.68 26.10 -17.18
C ARG A 108 0.97 26.66 -18.41
N ALA A 109 0.08 25.89 -19.04
CA ALA A 109 -0.69 26.33 -20.18
C ALA A 109 -1.64 27.49 -19.82
N GLU A 110 -2.34 27.39 -18.68
CA GLU A 110 -3.20 28.46 -18.17
C GLU A 110 -2.41 29.74 -17.86
N LYS A 111 -1.24 29.62 -17.21
CA LYS A 111 -0.36 30.76 -16.93
C LYS A 111 0.05 31.46 -18.23
N ARG A 112 0.50 30.70 -19.25
CA ARG A 112 0.84 31.25 -20.56
C ARG A 112 -0.34 31.93 -21.24
N ARG A 113 -1.55 31.36 -21.12
CA ARG A 113 -2.76 31.98 -21.69
C ARG A 113 -3.08 33.31 -21.01
N ARG A 114 -3.02 33.36 -19.67
CA ARG A 114 -3.24 34.60 -18.91
C ARG A 114 -2.23 35.68 -19.27
N SER A 115 -0.93 35.36 -19.29
CA SER A 115 0.10 36.33 -19.65
C SER A 115 -0.04 36.86 -21.08
N ARG A 116 -0.49 36.02 -22.04
CA ARG A 116 -0.77 36.50 -23.40
C ARG A 116 -1.97 37.46 -23.46
N ASN A 117 -3.03 37.16 -22.71
CA ASN A 117 -4.19 38.04 -22.63
C ASN A 117 -3.82 39.38 -21.96
N GLU A 118 -3.11 39.34 -20.83
CA GLU A 118 -2.62 40.54 -20.14
C GLU A 118 -1.73 41.42 -21.04
N LEU A 119 -0.87 40.80 -21.86
CA LEU A 119 -0.04 41.54 -22.82
C LEU A 119 -0.88 42.21 -23.92
N ALA A 120 -1.88 41.50 -24.43
CA ALA A 120 -2.79 42.03 -25.45
C ALA A 120 -3.62 43.22 -24.90
N ASP A 121 -4.11 43.11 -23.66
CA ASP A 121 -4.85 44.19 -23.00
C ASP A 121 -3.98 45.44 -22.79
N LEU A 122 -2.71 45.24 -22.42
CA LEU A 122 -1.74 46.35 -22.28
C LEU A 122 -1.42 47.02 -23.62
N ASP A 123 -1.25 46.23 -24.68
CA ASP A 123 -1.01 46.73 -26.04
C ASP A 123 -2.22 47.54 -26.55
N GLU A 124 -3.44 47.05 -26.30
CA GLU A 124 -4.67 47.76 -26.66
C GLU A 124 -4.80 49.09 -25.90
N ALA A 125 -4.55 49.08 -24.59
CA ALA A 125 -4.54 50.30 -23.78
C ALA A 125 -3.44 51.30 -24.18
N ALA A 126 -2.30 50.82 -24.65
CA ALA A 126 -1.22 51.67 -25.19
C ALA A 126 -1.64 52.32 -26.52
N ARG A 127 -2.26 51.54 -27.43
CA ARG A 127 -2.79 52.07 -28.70
C ARG A 127 -3.89 53.12 -28.47
N ALA A 128 -4.82 52.87 -27.56
CA ALA A 128 -5.88 53.80 -27.22
C ALA A 128 -5.32 55.14 -26.69
N ARG A 129 -4.32 55.10 -25.79
CA ARG A 129 -3.63 56.30 -25.30
C ARG A 129 -2.88 57.05 -26.40
N ALA A 130 -2.18 56.33 -27.28
CA ALA A 130 -1.44 56.93 -28.39
C ALA A 130 -2.36 57.56 -29.46
N TRP A 131 -3.62 57.11 -29.55
CA TRP A 131 -4.64 57.72 -30.38
C TRP A 131 -5.23 58.98 -29.72
N ALA A 132 -5.56 58.91 -28.42
CA ALA A 132 -6.12 60.04 -27.68
C ALA A 132 -5.16 61.25 -27.57
N GLY A 133 -3.85 61.03 -27.52
CA GLY A 133 -2.86 62.12 -27.49
C GLY A 133 -2.56 62.77 -28.85
N ARG A 134 -3.19 62.31 -29.94
CA ARG A 134 -3.05 62.88 -31.29
C ARG A 134 -4.24 63.75 -31.73
N VAL A 135 -5.30 63.79 -30.92
CA VAL A 135 -6.48 64.66 -31.10
C VAL A 135 -6.33 65.87 -30.19
#